data_AF-A0A4Y2MBX5-F1
#
_entry.id   AF-A0A4Y2MBX5-F1
#
_cell.length_a   1.000
_cell.length_b   1.000
_cell.length_c   1.000
_cell.angle_alpha   90.00
_cell.angle_beta   90.00
_cell.angle_gamma   90.00
#
_symmetry.space_group_name_H-M   'P 1'
#
loop_
_entity.id
_entity.type
_entity.pdbx_description
1 polymer ?
#
loop_
_entity_poly.entity_id
_entity_poly.type
_entity_poly.pdbx_seq_one_letter_code
_entity_poly.pdbx_strand_id
1 'polypeptide(L)'
;MGIENLMQLAYPCIFGGDFNAHNTAWGSIKTATRGRKLKTFANITGLDIIAPPTPTRYGQHSASFIDLAVTKNFLYPYNITSVPELSSDRNPVILNFFNYNTPKPDKVFKTN
;
A
#
# COMPACT_ATOMS: atom_id res chain seq x y z
N MET A 1 -9.13 -9.27 -17.24
CA MET A 1 -7.73 -9.25 -16.79
C MET A 1 -7.74 -8.84 -15.32
N GLY A 2 -7.31 -9.68 -14.39
CA GLY A 2 -7.34 -9.36 -12.95
C GLY A 2 -6.24 -8.36 -12.56
N ILE A 3 -6.40 -7.70 -11.41
CA ILE A 3 -5.37 -6.82 -10.82
C ILE A 3 -4.02 -7.53 -10.67
N GLU A 4 -4.08 -8.84 -10.50
CA GLU A 4 -2.97 -9.78 -10.37
C GLU A 4 -2.06 -9.80 -11.61
N ASN A 5 -2.67 -9.79 -12.80
CA ASN A 5 -1.93 -9.76 -14.06
C ASN A 5 -1.36 -8.36 -14.34
N LEU A 6 -2.07 -7.30 -13.92
CA LEU A 6 -1.61 -5.93 -14.07
C LEU A 6 -0.38 -5.65 -13.18
N MET A 7 -0.38 -6.19 -11.95
CA MET A 7 0.76 -6.15 -11.04
C MET A 7 1.97 -6.93 -11.55
N GLN A 8 1.77 -8.00 -12.32
CA GLN A 8 2.90 -8.73 -12.91
C GLN A 8 3.62 -7.91 -13.99
N LEU A 9 2.88 -7.10 -14.75
CA LEU A 9 3.38 -6.39 -15.94
C LEU A 9 3.94 -4.98 -15.65
N ALA A 10 3.45 -4.29 -14.62
CA ALA A 10 3.81 -2.89 -14.35
C ALA A 10 4.98 -2.77 -13.36
N TYR A 11 6.01 -2.02 -13.72
CA TYR A 11 7.17 -1.75 -12.87
C TYR A 11 7.76 -0.34 -13.11
N PRO A 12 7.92 0.49 -12.06
CA PRO A 12 7.35 0.38 -10.71
C PRO A 12 5.84 0.63 -10.70
N CYS A 13 5.09 0.01 -9.78
CA CYS A 13 3.65 0.21 -9.65
C CYS A 13 3.15 0.28 -8.19
N ILE A 14 2.03 0.97 -8.02
CA ILE A 14 1.32 1.14 -6.74
C ILE A 14 -0.16 0.95 -7.00
N PHE A 15 -0.82 0.15 -6.16
CA PHE A 15 -2.26 -0.03 -6.14
C PHE A 15 -2.77 0.30 -4.75
N GLY A 16 -3.67 1.27 -4.64
CA GLY A 16 -4.38 1.59 -3.39
C GLY A 16 -5.84 1.20 -3.50
N GLY A 17 -6.42 0.65 -2.44
CA GLY A 17 -7.85 0.40 -2.39
C GLY A 17 -8.32 -0.48 -1.22
N ASP A 18 -9.61 -0.79 -1.23
CA ASP A 18 -10.23 -1.71 -0.28
C ASP A 18 -10.02 -3.17 -0.72
N PHE A 19 -9.20 -3.90 0.01
CA PHE A 19 -8.98 -5.33 -0.22
C PHE A 19 -9.94 -6.21 0.57
N ASN A 20 -10.64 -5.65 1.57
CA ASN A 20 -11.49 -6.34 2.52
C ASN A 20 -10.82 -7.63 3.05
N ALA A 21 -9.52 -7.51 3.38
CA ALA A 21 -8.63 -8.61 3.70
C ALA A 21 -7.99 -8.39 5.06
N HIS A 22 -8.37 -9.23 6.03
CA HIS A 22 -7.83 -9.15 7.40
C HIS A 22 -6.62 -10.05 7.59
N ASN A 23 -5.50 -9.49 8.05
CA ASN A 23 -4.31 -10.24 8.47
C ASN A 23 -3.58 -9.49 9.59
N THR A 24 -3.05 -10.24 10.55
CA THR A 24 -2.24 -9.69 11.65
C THR A 24 -0.96 -9.03 11.16
N ALA A 25 -0.46 -9.41 9.97
CA ALA A 25 0.72 -8.80 9.35
C ALA A 25 0.58 -7.29 9.06
N TRP A 26 -0.64 -6.79 8.92
CA TRP A 26 -0.93 -5.37 8.71
C TRP A 26 -1.88 -4.81 9.78
N GLY A 27 -1.86 -5.38 10.99
CA GLY A 27 -2.54 -4.81 12.15
C GLY A 27 -3.98 -5.26 12.41
N SER A 28 -4.57 -6.10 11.56
CA SER A 28 -5.90 -6.67 11.88
C SER A 28 -5.83 -7.60 13.11
N ILE A 29 -6.88 -7.61 13.94
CA ILE A 29 -6.96 -8.46 15.14
C ILE A 29 -6.82 -9.95 14.82
N LYS A 30 -7.35 -10.38 13.66
CA LYS A 30 -7.32 -11.79 13.22
C LYS A 30 -6.98 -11.90 11.75
N THR A 31 -6.45 -13.05 11.38
CA THR A 31 -6.15 -13.40 9.99
C THR A 31 -7.31 -14.19 9.38
N ALA A 32 -7.90 -13.66 8.31
CA ALA A 32 -8.97 -14.29 7.54
C ALA A 32 -8.43 -14.97 6.27
N THR A 33 -9.25 -15.80 5.62
CA THR A 33 -8.87 -16.49 4.37
C THR A 33 -8.44 -15.53 3.26
N ARG A 34 -9.14 -14.40 3.08
CA ARG A 34 -8.75 -13.36 2.12
C ARG A 34 -7.37 -12.76 2.44
N GLY A 35 -7.11 -12.47 3.71
CA GLY A 35 -5.81 -11.96 4.15
C GLY A 35 -4.67 -12.97 4.03
N ARG A 36 -4.94 -14.28 4.21
CA ARG A 36 -3.94 -15.32 3.90
C ARG A 36 -3.61 -15.34 2.41
N LYS A 37 -4.63 -15.35 1.55
CA LYS A 37 -4.45 -15.37 0.09
C LYS A 37 -3.67 -14.14 -0.38
N LEU A 38 -4.04 -12.94 0.07
CA LEU A 38 -3.35 -11.70 -0.29
C LEU A 38 -1.87 -11.71 0.15
N LYS A 39 -1.59 -12.14 1.40
CA LYS A 39 -0.21 -12.25 1.90
C LYS A 39 0.61 -13.27 1.10
N THR A 40 0.04 -14.45 0.84
CA THR A 40 0.71 -15.49 0.03
C THR A 40 0.98 -15.00 -1.39
N PHE A 41 0.01 -14.34 -2.03
CA PHE A 41 0.19 -13.77 -3.36
C PHE A 41 1.30 -12.70 -3.38
N ALA A 42 1.29 -11.77 -2.42
CA ALA A 42 2.31 -10.75 -2.30
C ALA A 42 3.71 -11.36 -2.14
N ASN A 43 3.86 -12.36 -1.27
CA ASN A 43 5.13 -13.06 -1.07
C ASN A 43 5.63 -13.77 -2.34
N ILE A 44 4.75 -14.46 -3.08
CA ILE A 44 5.12 -15.19 -4.30
C ILE A 44 5.54 -14.23 -5.41
N THR A 45 4.90 -13.07 -5.49
CA THR A 45 5.09 -12.11 -6.60
C THR A 45 6.09 -11.00 -6.29
N GLY A 46 6.61 -10.94 -5.07
CA GLY A 46 7.53 -9.89 -4.62
C GLY A 46 6.85 -8.53 -4.48
N LEU A 47 5.59 -8.50 -4.02
CA LEU A 47 4.87 -7.27 -3.70
C LEU A 47 5.03 -6.92 -2.22
N ASP A 48 5.07 -5.63 -1.93
CA ASP A 48 4.96 -5.12 -0.57
C ASP A 48 3.51 -4.72 -0.28
N ILE A 49 3.03 -5.06 0.91
CA ILE A 49 1.75 -4.60 1.43
C ILE A 49 2.04 -3.54 2.50
N ILE A 50 1.53 -2.35 2.27
CA ILE A 50 1.74 -1.18 3.11
C ILE A 50 0.40 -0.79 3.73
N ALA A 51 0.37 -0.76 5.06
CA ALA A 51 -0.79 -0.32 5.84
C ALA A 51 -0.44 0.92 6.67
N PRO A 52 -1.41 1.82 6.91
CA PRO A 52 -1.22 2.91 7.85
C PRO A 52 -1.02 2.40 9.29
N PRO A 53 -0.41 3.21 10.17
CA PRO A 53 -0.17 2.82 11.57
C PRO A 53 -1.46 2.74 12.39
N THR A 54 -2.56 3.32 11.91
CA THR A 54 -3.88 3.31 12.56
C THR A 54 -4.93 2.63 11.65
N PRO A 55 -5.97 2.01 12.24
CA PRO A 55 -7.01 1.33 11.45
C PRO A 55 -7.65 2.23 10.40
N THR A 56 -8.10 1.63 9.29
CA THR A 56 -8.73 2.33 8.16
C THR A 56 -10.25 2.24 8.20
N ARG A 57 -10.80 1.26 8.90
CA ARG A 57 -12.25 1.11 9.08
C ARG A 57 -12.61 0.88 10.53
N TYR A 58 -13.62 1.59 11.02
CA TYR A 58 -14.15 1.54 12.38
C TYR A 58 -15.63 1.16 12.34
N GLY A 59 -15.93 -0.06 12.75
CA GLY A 59 -17.29 -0.45 13.13
C GLY A 59 -17.56 -0.11 14.59
N GLN A 60 -18.82 -0.24 15.01
CA GLN A 60 -19.28 0.11 16.36
C GLN A 60 -18.42 -0.48 17.50
N HIS A 61 -17.90 -1.70 17.31
CA HIS A 61 -17.04 -2.39 18.29
C HIS A 61 -15.83 -3.07 17.63
N SER A 62 -15.36 -2.55 16.50
CA SER A 62 -14.28 -3.18 15.75
C SER A 62 -13.47 -2.17 14.97
N ALA A 63 -12.16 -2.38 14.89
CA ALA A 63 -11.30 -1.60 14.00
C ALA A 63 -10.50 -2.55 13.11
N SER A 64 -10.31 -2.19 11.84
CA SER A 64 -9.63 -3.04 10.87
C SER A 64 -8.81 -2.24 9.86
N PHE A 65 -7.82 -2.94 9.30
CA PHE A 65 -6.87 -2.41 8.32
C PHE A 65 -7.13 -3.15 7.01
N ILE A 66 -8.10 -2.67 6.23
CA ILE A 66 -8.55 -3.33 5.00
C ILE A 66 -8.36 -2.47 3.76
N ASP A 67 -8.10 -1.18 3.94
CA ASP A 67 -7.72 -0.25 2.89
C ASP A 67 -6.19 -0.17 2.90
N LEU A 68 -5.56 -0.69 1.85
CA LEU A 68 -4.11 -0.95 1.81
C LEU A 68 -3.51 -0.34 0.56
N ALA A 69 -2.20 -0.08 0.60
CA ALA A 69 -1.40 0.09 -0.60
C ALA A 69 -0.61 -1.19 -0.86
N VAL A 70 -0.55 -1.61 -2.12
CA VAL A 70 0.27 -2.74 -2.57
C VAL A 70 1.21 -2.24 -3.65
N THR A 71 2.50 -2.47 -3.47
CA THR A 71 3.55 -1.89 -4.32
C THR A 71 4.49 -2.93 -4.87
N LYS A 72 5.12 -2.62 -6.00
CA LYS A 72 6.15 -3.46 -6.63
C LYS A 72 7.35 -2.61 -7.03
N ASN A 73 8.53 -2.96 -6.51
CA ASN A 73 9.78 -2.18 -6.65
C ASN A 73 9.58 -0.68 -6.37
N PHE A 74 8.81 -0.34 -5.33
CA PHE A 74 8.61 1.04 -4.92
C PHE A 74 9.63 1.43 -3.86
N LEU A 75 10.73 2.04 -4.30
CA LEU A 75 11.91 2.32 -3.47
C LEU A 75 11.97 3.76 -2.93
N TYR A 76 10.92 4.56 -3.15
CA TYR A 76 10.90 5.94 -2.69
C TYR A 76 10.51 6.01 -1.22
N PRO A 77 11.14 6.89 -0.42
CA PRO A 77 10.68 7.15 0.93
C PRO A 77 9.25 7.66 0.92
N TYR A 78 8.44 7.09 1.80
CA TYR A 78 7.01 7.37 1.87
C TYR A 78 6.54 7.54 3.31
N ASN A 79 5.40 8.19 3.46
CA ASN A 79 4.61 8.17 4.68
C ASN A 79 3.17 7.76 4.34
N ILE A 80 2.62 6.83 5.11
CA ILE A 80 1.24 6.36 4.96
C ILE A 80 0.45 6.64 6.23
N THR A 81 -0.73 7.22 6.09
CA THR A 81 -1.57 7.61 7.23
C THR A 81 -3.04 7.32 6.96
N SER A 82 -3.77 6.93 8.00
CA SER A 82 -5.23 6.85 8.01
C SER A 82 -5.75 8.09 8.72
N VAL A 83 -6.54 8.90 8.02
CA VAL A 83 -7.03 10.18 8.52
C VAL A 83 -8.48 10.03 8.99
N PRO A 84 -8.79 10.34 10.26
CA PRO A 84 -10.17 10.29 10.75
C PRO A 84 -11.11 11.15 9.93
N GLU A 85 -12.16 10.53 9.38
CA GLU A 85 -13.24 11.23 8.67
C GLU A 85 -14.56 10.92 9.38
N LEU A 86 -15.25 11.96 9.87
CA LEU A 86 -16.44 11.78 10.72
C LEU A 86 -17.70 11.37 9.95
N SER A 87 -17.70 11.47 8.63
CA SER A 87 -18.83 11.15 7.75
C SER A 87 -18.92 9.67 7.35
N SER A 88 -17.89 8.88 7.63
CA SER A 88 -17.72 7.53 7.07
C SER A 88 -17.22 6.55 8.15
N ASP A 89 -17.62 5.28 8.05
CA ASP A 89 -17.01 4.21 8.86
C ASP A 89 -15.58 3.87 8.39
N ARG A 90 -15.16 4.44 7.25
CA ARG A 90 -13.82 4.33 6.68
C ARG A 90 -13.10 5.66 6.64
N ASN A 91 -11.87 5.63 7.13
CA ASN A 91 -10.92 6.72 7.04
C ASN A 91 -10.21 6.70 5.68
N PRO A 92 -10.07 7.84 5.01
CA PRO A 92 -9.17 7.99 3.90
C PRO A 92 -7.74 7.58 4.26
N VAL A 93 -7.08 6.90 3.32
CA VAL A 93 -5.66 6.56 3.43
C VAL A 93 -4.86 7.50 2.53
N ILE A 94 -3.93 8.23 3.12
CA ILE A 94 -3.04 9.14 2.41
C ILE A 94 -1.65 8.50 2.36
N LEU A 95 -1.18 8.22 1.14
CA LEU A 95 0.19 7.78 0.86
C LEU A 95 0.96 8.93 0.20
N ASN A 96 1.87 9.53 0.96
CA ASN A 96 2.73 10.63 0.53
C ASN A 96 4.11 10.12 0.16
N PHE A 97 4.63 10.59 -0.97
CA PHE A 97 5.98 10.28 -1.43
C PHE A 97 6.86 11.52 -1.27
N PHE A 98 8.05 11.32 -0.73
CA PHE A 98 9.01 12.41 -0.58
C PHE A 98 9.93 12.43 -1.79
N ASN A 99 9.93 13.54 -2.54
CA ASN A 99 11.01 13.81 -3.46
C ASN A 99 12.27 14.11 -2.65
N TYR A 100 13.19 13.16 -2.60
CA TYR A 100 14.59 13.55 -2.52
C TYR A 100 14.91 14.17 -3.88
N ASN A 101 15.37 15.43 -3.87
CA ASN A 101 16.10 15.92 -5.03
C ASN A 101 17.19 14.90 -5.28
N THR A 102 17.06 14.10 -6.35
CA THR A 102 18.24 13.44 -6.88
C THR A 102 19.26 14.56 -7.08
N PRO A 103 20.51 14.40 -6.63
CA PRO A 103 21.55 15.33 -7.03
C PRO A 103 21.41 15.48 -8.53
N LYS A 104 21.20 16.71 -9.03
CA LYS A 104 21.31 16.96 -10.46
C LYS A 104 22.63 16.31 -10.87
N PRO A 105 22.67 15.48 -11.93
CA PRO A 105 23.94 14.94 -12.39
C PRO A 105 24.86 16.14 -12.64
N ASP A 106 25.83 16.34 -11.75
CA ASP A 106 26.83 17.36 -11.95
C ASP A 106 27.60 16.89 -13.18
N LYS A 107 27.43 17.67 -14.26
CA LYS A 107 28.03 17.51 -15.59
C LYS A 107 27.27 16.54 -16.51
N VAL A 108 26.22 17.06 -17.14
CA VAL A 108 25.83 16.60 -18.48
C VAL A 108 26.96 16.99 -19.43
N PHE A 109 27.82 16.04 -19.80
CA PHE A 109 28.70 16.20 -20.96
C PHE A 109 27.89 15.93 -22.21
N LYS A 110 27.64 16.96 -23.01
CA LYS A 110 27.20 16.78 -24.41
C LYS A 110 28.44 16.53 -25.26
N THR A 111 28.52 15.37 -25.88
CA THR A 111 29.42 15.15 -27.02
C THR A 111 28.69 15.57 -28.30
N ASN A 112 29.37 16.37 -29.14
CA ASN A 112 28.92 16.70 -30.49
C ASN A 112 28.92 15.46 -31.39
#